data_AF-A0A918AII1-F1
#
_entry.id   AF-A0A918AII1-F1
#
_cell.length_a   1.000
_cell.length_b   1.000
_cell.length_c   1.000
_cell.angle_alpha   90.00
_cell.angle_beta   90.00
_cell.angle_gamma   90.00
#
_symmetry.space_group_name_H-M   'P 1'
#
loop_
_entity.id
_entity.type
_entity.pdbx_description
1 polymer ?
#
loop_
_entity_poly.entity_id
_entity_poly.type
_entity_poly.pdbx_seq_one_letter_code
_entity_poly.pdbx_strand_id
1 'polypeptide(L)'
;MELPPAWQRPDPLRGLEDVPWHELSGGSGVDDELRGAAEGDQGACDRLAARLLDEDTVSEASAWAVPFLVELGASYKVPPDSRDRVIFLLAALALAGAGFTEDGRRTWRRWNPLGRELPRRPPDWITQTRYAVAKGAPKVFEALGGARVACSVALAVAVPEVVPRHVADVARDIVFAGTFPEPLADAAAVALHLVNGWPTDEGWVYAIAQGHPDVLRDYEEGAYPPNQPHEVTLQLMGYRYAYLSVYGERARVTR
;
A
#
# COMPACT_ATOMS: atom_id res chain seq x y z
N MET A 1 -29.45 -5.54 21.60
CA MET A 1 -28.30 -6.21 20.96
C MET A 1 -27.35 -5.09 20.58
N GLU A 2 -26.20 -4.97 21.25
CA GLU A 2 -25.20 -3.97 20.86
C GLU A 2 -24.59 -4.37 19.51
N LEU A 3 -24.52 -3.42 18.58
CA LEU A 3 -23.85 -3.64 17.31
C LEU A 3 -22.36 -3.92 17.58
N PRO A 4 -21.68 -4.79 16.80
CA PRO A 4 -20.24 -4.99 16.94
C PRO A 4 -19.47 -3.65 16.96
N PRO A 5 -18.32 -3.52 17.63
CA PRO A 5 -17.57 -2.25 17.69
C PRO A 5 -17.26 -1.65 16.31
N ALA A 6 -16.97 -2.50 15.32
CA ALA A 6 -16.80 -2.08 13.93
C ALA A 6 -18.06 -1.41 13.35
N TRP A 7 -19.25 -1.81 13.83
CA TRP A 7 -20.55 -1.34 13.40
C TRP A 7 -20.98 0.00 14.02
N GLN A 8 -20.36 0.37 15.13
CA GLN A 8 -20.64 1.63 15.83
C GLN A 8 -19.76 2.80 15.34
N ARG A 9 -18.96 2.58 14.29
CA ARG A 9 -18.04 3.61 13.78
C ARG A 9 -18.80 4.81 13.18
N PRO A 10 -18.33 6.04 13.44
CA PRO A 10 -18.86 7.23 12.81
C PRO A 10 -18.71 7.16 11.29
N ASP A 11 -19.31 8.11 10.58
CA ASP A 11 -19.09 8.26 9.14
C ASP A 11 -17.58 8.24 8.81
N PRO A 12 -17.12 7.36 7.90
CA PRO A 12 -15.69 7.26 7.56
C PRO A 12 -15.13 8.55 6.94
N LEU A 13 -15.99 9.44 6.43
CA LEU A 13 -15.60 10.72 5.83
C LEU A 13 -15.90 11.92 6.75
N ARG A 14 -16.09 11.70 8.06
CA ARG A 14 -16.29 12.80 9.00
C ARG A 14 -15.14 13.80 8.96
N GLY A 15 -15.44 15.08 8.74
CA GLY A 15 -14.45 16.17 8.68
C GLY A 15 -13.72 16.27 7.34
N LEU A 16 -14.22 15.58 6.30
CA LEU A 16 -13.65 15.68 4.95
C LEU A 16 -13.73 17.11 4.40
N GLU A 17 -14.80 17.83 4.74
CA GLU A 17 -15.07 19.23 4.41
C GLU A 17 -14.16 20.23 5.11
N ASP A 18 -13.52 19.83 6.22
CA ASP A 18 -12.62 20.70 6.99
C ASP A 18 -11.23 20.81 6.36
N VAL A 19 -10.90 19.89 5.43
CA VAL A 19 -9.60 19.89 4.74
C VAL A 19 -9.66 20.85 3.54
N PRO A 20 -8.72 21.80 3.42
CA PRO A 20 -8.70 22.77 2.32
C PRO A 20 -8.13 22.14 1.04
N TRP A 21 -8.81 21.12 0.49
CA TRP A 21 -8.33 20.31 -0.65
C TRP A 21 -7.85 21.11 -1.86
N HIS A 22 -8.49 22.24 -2.15
CA HIS A 22 -8.15 23.12 -3.26
C HIS A 22 -6.83 23.89 -3.05
N GLU A 23 -6.37 24.02 -1.80
CA GLU A 23 -5.09 24.65 -1.45
C GLU A 23 -3.94 23.64 -1.43
N LEU A 24 -4.24 22.34 -1.29
CA LEU A 24 -3.22 21.28 -1.23
C LEU A 24 -2.69 20.93 -2.63
N SER A 25 -1.38 20.68 -2.71
CA SER A 25 -0.78 20.18 -3.94
C SER A 25 -1.36 18.81 -4.33
N GLY A 26 -2.00 18.74 -5.50
CA GLY A 26 -2.71 17.55 -5.99
C GLY A 26 -4.06 17.27 -5.31
N GLY A 27 -4.58 18.20 -4.50
CA GLY A 27 -5.79 17.97 -3.69
C GLY A 27 -7.11 18.24 -4.41
N SER A 28 -7.11 18.96 -5.53
CA SER A 28 -8.33 19.31 -6.25
C SER A 28 -9.12 18.06 -6.67
N GLY A 29 -10.37 17.98 -6.20
CA GLY A 29 -11.31 16.88 -6.48
C GLY A 29 -11.09 15.60 -5.66
N VAL A 30 -10.09 15.54 -4.76
CA VAL A 30 -9.84 14.34 -3.94
C VAL A 30 -11.01 14.03 -3.03
N ASP A 31 -11.68 15.03 -2.49
CA ASP A 31 -12.85 14.86 -1.64
C ASP A 31 -14.04 14.22 -2.36
N ASP A 32 -14.30 14.64 -3.60
CA ASP A 32 -15.35 14.03 -4.43
C ASP A 32 -15.04 12.56 -4.71
N GLU A 33 -13.78 12.23 -5.01
CA GLU A 33 -13.41 10.84 -5.25
C GLU A 33 -13.43 9.99 -3.96
N LEU A 34 -13.11 10.58 -2.79
CA LEU A 34 -13.25 9.91 -1.50
C LEU A 34 -14.73 9.58 -1.20
N ARG A 35 -15.65 10.50 -1.50
CA ARG A 35 -17.11 10.26 -1.41
C ARG A 35 -17.55 9.15 -2.38
N GLY A 36 -17.12 9.23 -3.63
CA GLY A 36 -17.41 8.21 -4.64
C GLY A 36 -16.92 6.81 -4.20
N ALA A 37 -15.70 6.72 -3.66
CA ALA A 37 -15.17 5.46 -3.14
C ALA A 37 -15.99 4.91 -1.96
N ALA A 38 -16.46 5.79 -1.07
CA ALA A 38 -17.32 5.41 0.05
C ALA A 38 -18.68 4.86 -0.40
N GLU A 39 -19.23 5.41 -1.49
CA GLU A 39 -20.50 4.99 -2.09
C GLU A 39 -20.38 3.76 -2.99
N GLY A 40 -19.16 3.34 -3.32
CA GLY A 40 -18.92 2.18 -4.19
C GLY A 40 -18.73 2.49 -5.67
N ASP A 41 -18.50 3.75 -6.04
CA ASP A 41 -18.11 4.09 -7.41
C ASP A 41 -16.76 3.44 -7.74
N GLN A 42 -16.81 2.44 -8.62
CA GLN A 42 -15.62 1.69 -9.03
C GLN A 42 -14.57 2.59 -9.70
N GLY A 43 -15.02 3.62 -10.44
CA GLY A 43 -14.11 4.56 -11.09
C GLY A 43 -13.46 5.55 -10.12
N ALA A 44 -14.07 5.79 -8.95
CA ALA A 44 -13.53 6.72 -7.97
C ALA A 44 -12.22 6.22 -7.36
N CYS A 45 -12.09 4.91 -7.12
CA CYS A 45 -10.84 4.32 -6.63
C CYS A 45 -9.68 4.49 -7.62
N ASP A 46 -9.95 4.31 -8.92
CA ASP A 46 -8.94 4.48 -9.96
C ASP A 46 -8.53 5.95 -10.11
N ARG A 47 -9.49 6.88 -10.03
CA ARG A 47 -9.23 8.32 -10.03
C ARG A 47 -8.50 8.79 -8.77
N LEU A 48 -8.80 8.24 -7.59
CA LEU A 48 -8.03 8.45 -6.37
C LEU A 48 -6.58 7.99 -6.56
N ALA A 49 -6.37 6.77 -7.08
CA ALA A 49 -5.03 6.26 -7.32
C ALA A 49 -4.24 7.17 -8.27
N ALA A 50 -4.84 7.58 -9.39
CA ALA A 50 -4.21 8.49 -10.34
C ALA A 50 -3.87 9.88 -9.75
N ARG A 51 -4.68 10.37 -8.80
CA ARG A 51 -4.45 11.68 -8.15
C ARG A 51 -3.45 11.62 -7.00
N LEU A 52 -3.55 10.59 -6.17
CA LEU A 52 -2.77 10.47 -4.94
C LEU A 52 -1.43 9.77 -5.14
N LEU A 53 -1.24 9.08 -6.28
CA LEU A 53 -0.03 8.35 -6.63
C LEU A 53 0.27 8.50 -8.14
N ASP A 54 0.50 9.75 -8.57
CA ASP A 54 0.84 10.07 -9.97
C ASP A 54 2.21 9.49 -10.36
N GLU A 55 2.21 8.41 -11.16
CA GLU A 55 3.43 7.70 -11.57
C GLU A 55 4.35 7.43 -10.36
N ASP A 56 3.79 6.80 -9.33
CA ASP A 56 4.48 6.45 -8.06
C ASP A 56 4.95 7.67 -7.23
N THR A 57 4.39 8.86 -7.52
CA THR A 57 4.73 10.12 -6.85
C THR A 57 3.61 10.55 -5.90
N VAL A 58 3.94 10.71 -4.61
CA VAL A 58 3.02 11.26 -3.61
C VAL A 58 3.14 12.77 -3.47
N SER A 59 2.04 13.42 -3.12
CA SER A 59 1.96 14.86 -2.86
C SER A 59 1.51 15.14 -1.42
N GLU A 60 1.28 16.41 -1.13
CA GLU A 60 0.62 16.84 0.10
C GLU A 60 -0.76 16.19 0.26
N ALA A 61 -1.57 16.20 -0.80
CA ALA A 61 -2.89 15.59 -0.79
C ALA A 61 -2.85 14.10 -0.44
N SER A 62 -1.82 13.37 -0.87
CA SER A 62 -1.61 11.97 -0.50
C SER A 62 -1.54 11.79 1.01
N ALA A 63 -0.73 12.59 1.70
CA ALA A 63 -0.58 12.51 3.15
C ALA A 63 -1.88 12.88 3.89
N TRP A 64 -2.61 13.90 3.41
CA TRP A 64 -3.88 14.35 3.98
C TRP A 64 -5.05 13.39 3.70
N ALA A 65 -5.01 12.62 2.61
CA ALA A 65 -6.04 11.64 2.27
C ALA A 65 -5.95 10.36 3.10
N VAL A 66 -4.75 10.00 3.58
CA VAL A 66 -4.53 8.72 4.29
C VAL A 66 -5.49 8.49 5.46
N PRO A 67 -5.76 9.43 6.37
CA PRO A 67 -6.73 9.22 7.45
C PRO A 67 -8.12 8.79 6.95
N PHE A 68 -8.63 9.40 5.88
CA PHE A 68 -9.92 9.04 5.29
C PHE A 68 -9.86 7.68 4.61
N LEU A 69 -8.79 7.38 3.85
CA LEU A 69 -8.59 6.07 3.24
C LEU A 69 -8.52 4.95 4.31
N VAL A 70 -7.90 5.22 5.46
CA VAL A 70 -7.88 4.29 6.60
C VAL A 70 -9.28 4.05 7.15
N GLU A 71 -10.09 5.10 7.32
CA GLU A 71 -11.48 4.95 7.75
C GLU A 71 -12.31 4.16 6.74
N LEU A 72 -12.16 4.45 5.45
CA LEU A 72 -12.85 3.71 4.37
C LEU A 72 -12.45 2.24 4.37
N GLY A 73 -11.14 1.95 4.39
CA GLY A 73 -10.59 0.59 4.45
C GLY A 73 -11.02 -0.19 5.69
N ALA A 74 -11.33 0.51 6.78
CA ALA A 74 -11.73 -0.10 8.05
C ALA A 74 -13.25 -0.03 8.33
N SER A 75 -14.05 0.45 7.38
CA SER A 75 -15.50 0.59 7.52
C SER A 75 -16.24 -0.55 6.83
N TYR A 76 -17.22 -1.12 7.53
CA TYR A 76 -18.14 -2.12 7.00
C TYR A 76 -19.27 -1.49 6.14
N LYS A 77 -19.42 -0.16 6.19
CA LYS A 77 -20.41 0.57 5.40
C LYS A 77 -19.95 0.77 3.95
N VAL A 78 -18.64 0.69 3.72
CA VAL A 78 -18.05 0.80 2.38
C VAL A 78 -18.19 -0.55 1.68
N PRO A 79 -18.63 -0.59 0.40
CA PRO A 79 -18.71 -1.83 -0.35
C PRO A 79 -17.39 -2.60 -0.37
N PRO A 80 -17.39 -3.94 -0.23
CA PRO A 80 -16.17 -4.74 -0.11
C PRO A 80 -15.13 -4.48 -1.21
N ASP A 81 -15.57 -4.39 -2.48
CA ASP A 81 -14.67 -4.16 -3.61
C ASP A 81 -13.94 -2.81 -3.53
N SER A 82 -14.66 -1.74 -3.16
CA SER A 82 -14.06 -0.41 -2.99
C SER A 82 -13.15 -0.37 -1.77
N ARG A 83 -13.56 -1.01 -0.67
CA ARG A 83 -12.76 -1.14 0.54
C ARG A 83 -11.42 -1.82 0.24
N ASP A 84 -11.43 -2.93 -0.49
CA ASP A 84 -10.22 -3.67 -0.84
C ASP A 84 -9.30 -2.86 -1.76
N ARG A 85 -9.86 -2.15 -2.75
CA ARG A 85 -9.11 -1.20 -3.61
C ARG A 85 -8.47 -0.07 -2.81
N VAL A 86 -9.20 0.52 -1.86
CA VAL A 86 -8.66 1.56 -0.97
C VAL A 86 -7.50 1.02 -0.11
N ILE A 87 -7.58 -0.23 0.35
CA ILE A 87 -6.49 -0.85 1.12
C ILE A 87 -5.27 -1.10 0.23
N PHE A 88 -5.45 -1.53 -1.02
CA PHE A 88 -4.35 -1.59 -1.99
C PHE A 88 -3.73 -0.22 -2.24
N LEU A 89 -4.54 0.84 -2.37
CA LEU A 89 -4.04 2.20 -2.51
C LEU A 89 -3.23 2.65 -1.29
N LEU A 90 -3.68 2.36 -0.06
CA LEU A 90 -2.90 2.62 1.16
C LEU A 90 -1.53 1.93 1.12
N ALA A 91 -1.50 0.66 0.71
CA ALA A 91 -0.25 -0.08 0.58
C ALA A 91 0.67 0.54 -0.49
N ALA A 92 0.13 0.95 -1.64
CA ALA A 92 0.88 1.62 -2.70
C ALA A 92 1.45 2.98 -2.24
N LEU A 93 0.63 3.80 -1.57
CA LEU A 93 1.05 5.09 -1.00
C LEU A 93 2.21 4.94 0.00
N ALA A 94 2.21 3.87 0.82
CA ALA A 94 3.28 3.60 1.76
C ALA A 94 4.59 3.10 1.10
N LEU A 95 4.50 2.65 -0.16
CA LEU A 95 5.61 2.14 -0.96
C LEU A 95 6.13 3.12 -2.01
N ALA A 96 5.52 4.31 -2.10
CA ALA A 96 5.84 5.31 -3.11
C ALA A 96 7.34 5.58 -3.26
N GLY A 97 7.82 5.52 -4.50
CA GLY A 97 9.21 5.75 -4.90
C GLY A 97 9.56 7.23 -5.10
N ALA A 98 8.57 8.12 -5.19
CA ALA A 98 8.79 9.55 -5.37
C ALA A 98 7.83 10.42 -4.56
N GLY A 99 8.21 11.68 -4.38
CA GLY A 99 7.36 12.72 -3.81
C GLY A 99 7.51 14.04 -4.56
N PHE A 100 6.47 14.87 -4.58
CA PHE A 100 6.59 16.23 -5.08
C PHE A 100 7.30 17.14 -4.07
N THR A 101 8.04 18.11 -4.58
CA THR A 101 8.68 19.18 -3.80
C THR A 101 7.83 20.44 -3.85
N GLU A 102 8.17 21.46 -3.06
CA GLU A 102 7.40 22.70 -2.95
C GLU A 102 7.27 23.44 -4.30
N ASP A 103 8.28 23.33 -5.18
CA ASP A 103 8.28 23.90 -6.54
C ASP A 103 7.60 23.00 -7.58
N GLY A 104 6.93 21.92 -7.16
CA GLY A 104 6.21 20.98 -8.02
C GLY A 104 7.10 19.98 -8.75
N ARG A 105 8.40 19.90 -8.45
CA ARG A 105 9.30 18.90 -9.06
C ARG A 105 9.23 17.56 -8.32
N ARG A 106 9.51 16.46 -9.02
CA ARG A 106 9.64 15.14 -8.40
C ARG A 106 11.00 14.94 -7.74
N THR A 107 11.01 14.43 -6.50
CA THR A 107 12.19 13.89 -5.82
C THR A 107 12.02 12.39 -5.62
N TRP A 108 13.01 11.62 -6.06
CA TRP A 108 12.99 10.16 -6.00
C TRP A 108 13.74 9.65 -4.78
N ARG A 109 13.33 8.48 -4.27
CA ARG A 109 14.13 7.74 -3.29
C ARG A 109 15.43 7.30 -3.95
N ARG A 110 16.54 7.43 -3.20
CA ARG A 110 17.89 7.12 -3.67
C ARG A 110 18.69 6.55 -2.53
N TRP A 111 19.62 5.65 -2.83
CA TRP A 111 20.42 4.97 -1.82
C TRP A 111 21.91 5.08 -2.13
N ASN A 112 22.70 5.19 -1.06
CA ASN A 112 24.15 5.11 -1.16
C ASN A 112 24.61 3.63 -1.25
N PRO A 113 25.90 3.35 -1.54
CA PRO A 113 26.41 1.98 -1.63
C PRO A 113 26.29 1.11 -0.37
N LEU A 114 25.91 1.70 0.78
CA LEU A 114 25.65 0.98 2.02
C LEU A 114 24.15 0.68 2.22
N GLY A 115 23.31 0.93 1.21
CA GLY A 115 21.86 0.77 1.30
C GLY A 115 21.17 1.82 2.18
N ARG A 116 21.86 2.91 2.57
CA ARG A 116 21.23 3.99 3.34
C ARG A 116 20.55 4.96 2.41
N GLU A 117 19.30 5.26 2.70
CA GLU A 117 18.53 6.23 1.93
C GLU A 117 19.13 7.64 2.07
N LEU A 118 19.34 8.29 0.93
CA LEU A 118 19.89 9.64 0.84
C LEU A 118 18.82 10.68 1.23
N PRO A 119 19.22 11.82 1.82
CA PRO A 119 18.29 12.90 2.15
C PRO A 119 17.45 13.33 0.94
N ARG A 120 16.15 13.51 1.18
CA ARG A 120 15.18 14.00 0.20
C ARG A 120 15.07 15.52 0.29
N ARG A 121 14.62 16.15 -0.79
CA ARG A 121 14.32 17.59 -0.76
C ARG A 121 13.02 17.82 0.01
N PRO A 122 12.94 18.87 0.85
CA PRO A 122 11.69 19.21 1.52
C PRO A 122 10.64 19.70 0.52
N PRO A 123 9.34 19.54 0.85
CA PRO A 123 8.78 18.71 1.92
C PRO A 123 8.94 17.19 1.63
N ASP A 124 9.17 16.40 2.68
CA ASP A 124 9.31 14.94 2.54
C ASP A 124 7.95 14.24 2.58
N TRP A 125 7.19 14.32 1.49
CA TRP A 125 5.86 13.68 1.40
C TRP A 125 5.90 12.16 1.42
N ILE A 126 7.01 11.55 0.99
CA ILE A 126 7.19 10.09 1.04
C ILE A 126 7.20 9.61 2.49
N THR A 127 8.02 10.23 3.36
CA THR A 127 8.05 9.86 4.79
C THR A 127 6.73 10.16 5.47
N GLN A 128 6.14 11.33 5.20
CA GLN A 128 4.88 11.73 5.84
C GLN A 128 3.71 10.81 5.45
N THR A 129 3.58 10.49 4.16
CA THR A 129 2.55 9.56 3.66
C THR A 129 2.74 8.17 4.25
N ARG A 130 3.96 7.60 4.18
CA ARG A 130 4.26 6.30 4.77
C ARG A 130 3.95 6.26 6.27
N TYR A 131 4.35 7.30 7.01
CA TYR A 131 4.09 7.40 8.43
C TYR A 131 2.59 7.45 8.74
N ALA A 132 1.81 8.24 7.98
CA ALA A 132 0.37 8.30 8.12
C ALA A 132 -0.27 6.92 7.89
N VAL A 133 0.19 6.18 6.87
CA VAL A 133 -0.32 4.83 6.57
C VAL A 133 0.03 3.87 7.71
N ALA A 134 1.29 3.82 8.14
CA ALA A 134 1.73 2.96 9.24
C ALA A 134 0.96 3.26 10.55
N LYS A 135 0.69 4.53 10.84
CA LYS A 135 -0.10 4.95 12.00
C LYS A 135 -1.55 4.45 11.93
N GLY A 136 -2.15 4.45 10.74
CA GLY A 136 -3.55 4.04 10.52
C GLY A 136 -3.76 2.54 10.28
N ALA A 137 -2.74 1.84 9.77
CA ALA A 137 -2.80 0.42 9.38
C ALA A 137 -3.37 -0.53 10.46
N PRO A 138 -2.99 -0.43 11.75
CA PRO A 138 -3.55 -1.28 12.80
C PRO A 138 -5.08 -1.30 12.83
N LYS A 139 -5.72 -0.17 12.53
CA LYS A 139 -7.18 -0.05 12.48
C LYS A 139 -7.81 -0.85 11.34
N VAL A 140 -7.14 -0.87 10.18
CA VAL A 140 -7.56 -1.65 9.01
C VAL A 140 -7.41 -3.14 9.30
N PHE A 141 -6.26 -3.56 9.84
CA PHE A 141 -6.03 -4.96 10.22
C PHE A 141 -7.06 -5.46 11.23
N GLU A 142 -7.36 -4.68 12.26
CA GLU A 142 -8.41 -5.02 13.24
C GLU A 142 -9.78 -5.19 12.57
N ALA A 143 -10.13 -4.30 11.63
CA ALA A 143 -11.41 -4.36 10.93
C ALA A 143 -11.54 -5.59 10.01
N LEU A 144 -10.44 -6.07 9.43
CA LEU A 144 -10.42 -7.28 8.61
C LEU A 144 -10.48 -8.57 9.45
N GLY A 145 -10.19 -8.51 10.76
CA GLY A 145 -10.49 -9.58 11.71
C GLY A 145 -9.87 -10.94 11.37
N GLY A 146 -8.74 -10.96 10.67
CA GLY A 146 -8.09 -12.21 10.22
C GLY A 146 -8.60 -12.75 8.88
N ALA A 147 -9.28 -11.94 8.07
CA ALA A 147 -9.66 -12.32 6.72
C ALA A 147 -8.43 -12.67 5.86
N ARG A 148 -8.50 -13.80 5.14
CA ARG A 148 -7.45 -14.27 4.21
C ARG A 148 -7.57 -13.58 2.85
N VAL A 149 -7.42 -12.27 2.84
CA VAL A 149 -7.61 -11.42 1.65
C VAL A 149 -6.29 -10.77 1.22
N ALA A 150 -6.10 -10.63 -0.09
CA ALA A 150 -4.87 -10.12 -0.66
C ALA A 150 -4.57 -8.67 -0.26
N CYS A 151 -5.58 -7.82 -0.10
CA CYS A 151 -5.41 -6.43 0.34
C CYS A 151 -4.78 -6.34 1.75
N SER A 152 -5.11 -7.27 2.66
CA SER A 152 -4.46 -7.36 3.98
C SER A 152 -3.00 -7.73 3.87
N VAL A 153 -2.66 -8.67 2.96
CA VAL A 153 -1.29 -9.09 2.71
C VAL A 153 -0.49 -7.95 2.11
N ALA A 154 -1.04 -7.23 1.13
CA ALA A 154 -0.43 -6.05 0.53
C ALA A 154 -0.08 -4.98 1.58
N LEU A 155 -1.01 -4.67 2.48
CA LEU A 155 -0.77 -3.71 3.57
C LEU A 155 0.29 -4.22 4.55
N ALA A 156 0.29 -5.52 4.86
CA ALA A 156 1.31 -6.13 5.73
C ALA A 156 2.71 -6.10 5.11
N VAL A 157 2.82 -6.27 3.79
CA VAL A 157 4.08 -6.08 3.05
C VAL A 157 4.51 -4.61 3.09
N ALA A 158 3.57 -3.67 2.93
CA ALA A 158 3.89 -2.25 2.88
C ALA A 158 4.38 -1.70 4.23
N VAL A 159 3.75 -2.08 5.34
CA VAL A 159 4.07 -1.57 6.69
C VAL A 159 4.28 -2.71 7.71
N PRO A 160 5.29 -3.59 7.48
CA PRO A 160 5.53 -4.79 8.30
C PRO A 160 5.77 -4.48 9.78
N GLU A 161 6.28 -3.29 10.09
CA GLU A 161 6.63 -2.83 11.44
C GLU A 161 5.42 -2.67 12.38
N VAL A 162 4.20 -2.55 11.85
CA VAL A 162 2.96 -2.38 12.63
C VAL A 162 1.98 -3.55 12.50
N VAL A 163 2.40 -4.65 11.86
CA VAL A 163 1.52 -5.79 11.60
C VAL A 163 1.21 -6.54 12.91
N PRO A 164 -0.08 -6.69 13.28
CA PRO A 164 -0.44 -7.44 14.46
C PRO A 164 -0.24 -8.95 14.24
N ARG A 165 0.03 -9.68 15.33
CA ARG A 165 0.32 -11.13 15.29
C ARG A 165 -0.71 -11.96 14.51
N HIS A 166 -2.00 -11.66 14.65
CA HIS A 166 -3.04 -12.41 13.95
C HIS A 166 -2.97 -12.29 12.43
N VAL A 167 -2.47 -11.17 11.88
CA VAL A 167 -2.24 -11.01 10.43
C VAL A 167 -1.01 -11.80 9.98
N ALA A 168 0.03 -11.88 10.82
CA ALA A 168 1.16 -12.76 10.55
C ALA A 168 0.74 -14.25 10.55
N ASP A 169 -0.17 -14.63 11.44
CA ASP A 169 -0.75 -15.98 11.47
C ASP A 169 -1.60 -16.25 10.20
N VAL A 170 -2.35 -15.26 9.72
CA VAL A 170 -3.05 -15.33 8.41
C VAL A 170 -2.06 -15.53 7.25
N ALA A 171 -0.96 -14.77 7.21
CA ALA A 171 0.05 -14.94 6.17
C ALA A 171 0.67 -16.34 6.21
N ARG A 172 0.99 -16.84 7.42
CA ARG A 172 1.46 -18.22 7.63
C ARG A 172 0.45 -19.24 7.09
N ASP A 173 -0.83 -19.10 7.43
CA ASP A 173 -1.88 -19.99 6.96
C ASP A 173 -1.97 -20.00 5.42
N ILE A 174 -1.89 -18.83 4.78
CA ILE A 174 -1.93 -18.73 3.31
C ILE A 174 -0.76 -19.49 2.68
N VAL A 175 0.45 -19.31 3.20
CA VAL A 175 1.67 -19.98 2.69
C VAL A 175 1.57 -21.49 2.79
N PHE A 176 1.10 -22.02 3.93
CA PHE A 176 1.17 -23.46 4.20
C PHE A 176 -0.11 -24.24 3.88
N ALA A 177 -1.24 -23.57 3.59
CA ALA A 177 -2.49 -24.26 3.27
C ALA A 177 -2.46 -24.97 1.91
N GLY A 178 -1.68 -24.48 0.93
CA GLY A 178 -1.58 -25.08 -0.41
C GLY A 178 -2.85 -24.96 -1.27
N THR A 179 -3.81 -24.13 -0.85
CA THR A 179 -5.10 -23.93 -1.54
C THR A 179 -5.28 -22.55 -2.17
N PHE A 180 -4.31 -21.65 -1.98
CA PHE A 180 -4.39 -20.28 -2.47
C PHE A 180 -3.68 -20.14 -3.82
N PRO A 181 -4.06 -19.16 -4.66
CA PRO A 181 -3.32 -18.83 -5.86
C PRO A 181 -1.86 -18.54 -5.53
N GLU A 182 -0.95 -19.01 -6.39
CA GLU A 182 0.50 -18.86 -6.21
C GLU A 182 0.93 -17.41 -5.94
N PRO A 183 0.46 -16.37 -6.67
CA PRO A 183 0.83 -14.99 -6.35
C PRO A 183 0.43 -14.56 -4.93
N LEU A 184 -0.69 -15.06 -4.40
CA LEU A 184 -1.09 -14.74 -3.03
C LEU A 184 -0.22 -15.46 -2.00
N ALA A 185 0.18 -16.70 -2.28
CA ALA A 185 1.11 -17.45 -1.43
C ALA A 185 2.48 -16.78 -1.38
N ASP A 186 3.01 -16.33 -2.52
CA ASP A 186 4.29 -15.61 -2.60
C ASP A 186 4.22 -14.28 -1.86
N ALA A 187 3.16 -13.51 -2.05
CA ALA A 187 2.95 -12.26 -1.31
C ALA A 187 2.90 -12.49 0.21
N ALA A 188 2.23 -13.57 0.66
CA ALA A 188 2.16 -13.93 2.06
C ALA A 188 3.50 -14.41 2.62
N ALA A 189 4.31 -15.12 1.82
CA ALA A 189 5.67 -15.50 2.19
C ALA A 189 6.55 -14.27 2.38
N VAL A 190 6.46 -13.28 1.48
CA VAL A 190 7.14 -11.98 1.61
C VAL A 190 6.67 -11.25 2.88
N ALA A 191 5.36 -11.13 3.09
CA ALA A 191 4.81 -10.48 4.28
C ALA A 191 5.34 -11.14 5.57
N LEU A 192 5.31 -12.47 5.64
CA LEU A 192 5.81 -13.21 6.79
C LEU A 192 7.30 -12.98 7.02
N HIS A 193 8.10 -12.97 5.95
CA HIS A 193 9.55 -12.72 6.03
C HIS A 193 9.83 -11.33 6.63
N LEU A 194 9.18 -10.29 6.08
CA LEU A 194 9.36 -8.91 6.51
C LEU A 194 8.88 -8.67 7.95
N VAL A 195 7.72 -9.20 8.32
CA VAL A 195 7.14 -9.02 9.67
C VAL A 195 7.99 -9.68 10.75
N ASN A 196 8.66 -10.80 10.45
CA ASN A 196 9.57 -11.43 11.40
C ASN A 196 10.97 -10.77 11.44
N GLY A 197 11.24 -9.77 10.59
CA GLY A 197 12.54 -9.12 10.50
C GLY A 197 13.66 -10.10 10.13
N TRP A 198 13.34 -11.12 9.31
CA TRP A 198 14.35 -12.06 8.84
C TRP A 198 15.33 -11.35 7.91
N PRO A 199 16.63 -11.70 7.95
CA PRO A 199 17.61 -11.11 7.05
C PRO A 199 17.21 -11.37 5.59
N THR A 200 17.18 -10.29 4.80
CA THR A 200 16.94 -10.37 3.37
C THR A 200 18.25 -10.21 2.62
N ASP A 201 18.55 -11.14 1.72
CA ASP A 201 19.69 -11.10 0.82
C ASP A 201 19.27 -11.22 -0.65
N GLU A 202 20.25 -11.10 -1.54
CA GLU A 202 20.06 -11.24 -2.98
C GLU A 202 19.47 -12.60 -3.38
N GLY A 203 19.89 -13.68 -2.72
CA GLY A 203 19.40 -15.03 -3.03
C GLY A 203 17.91 -15.16 -2.78
N TRP A 204 17.43 -14.57 -1.68
CA TRP A 204 16.00 -14.55 -1.37
C TRP A 204 15.19 -13.68 -2.33
N VAL A 205 15.67 -12.47 -2.66
CA VAL A 205 14.99 -11.62 -3.66
C VAL A 205 14.90 -12.33 -5.00
N TYR A 206 16.00 -12.96 -5.44
CA TYR A 206 16.04 -13.72 -6.68
C TYR A 206 15.06 -14.90 -6.66
N ALA A 207 15.04 -15.68 -5.59
CA ALA A 207 14.11 -16.81 -5.44
C ALA A 207 12.64 -16.39 -5.51
N ILE A 208 12.30 -15.27 -4.87
CA ILE A 208 10.95 -14.68 -4.94
C ILE A 208 10.62 -14.22 -6.37
N ALA A 209 11.57 -13.57 -7.06
CA ALA A 209 11.38 -13.10 -8.42
C ALA A 209 11.19 -14.24 -9.45
N GLN A 210 11.85 -15.38 -9.25
CA GLN A 210 11.83 -16.53 -10.17
C GLN A 210 10.43 -17.10 -10.46
N GLY A 211 9.47 -16.95 -9.54
CA GLY A 211 8.09 -17.40 -9.74
C GLY A 211 7.35 -16.62 -10.84
N HIS A 212 7.82 -15.43 -11.22
CA HIS A 212 7.12 -14.52 -12.12
C HIS A 212 8.08 -13.94 -13.16
N PRO A 213 8.07 -14.44 -14.43
CA PRO A 213 9.08 -14.12 -15.43
C PRO A 213 9.27 -12.63 -15.74
N ASP A 214 8.21 -11.84 -15.63
CA ASP A 214 8.26 -10.41 -15.84
C ASP A 214 8.90 -9.65 -14.66
N VAL A 215 8.67 -10.10 -13.43
CA VAL A 215 9.33 -9.57 -12.23
C VAL A 215 10.79 -9.97 -12.20
N LEU A 216 11.13 -11.21 -12.58
CA LEU A 216 12.51 -11.64 -12.74
C LEU A 216 13.24 -10.77 -13.77
N ARG A 217 12.63 -10.54 -14.93
CA ARG A 217 13.20 -9.66 -15.95
C ARG A 217 13.39 -8.23 -15.43
N ASP A 218 12.37 -7.66 -14.77
CA ASP A 218 12.49 -6.33 -14.16
C ASP A 218 13.66 -6.26 -13.16
N TYR A 219 13.86 -7.32 -12.37
CA TYR A 219 14.97 -7.41 -11.42
C TYR A 219 16.34 -7.51 -12.12
N GLU A 220 16.48 -8.40 -13.10
CA GLU A 220 17.73 -8.63 -13.84
C GLU A 220 18.13 -7.45 -14.73
N GLU A 221 17.14 -6.73 -15.29
CA GLU A 221 17.36 -5.54 -16.13
C GLU A 221 17.60 -4.26 -15.30
N GLY A 222 17.59 -4.35 -13.97
CA GLY A 222 17.87 -3.22 -13.09
C GLY A 222 16.74 -2.17 -13.07
N ALA A 223 15.47 -2.61 -13.15
CA ALA A 223 14.32 -1.73 -13.01
C ALA A 223 14.18 -1.12 -11.61
N TYR A 224 14.90 -1.64 -10.63
CA TYR A 224 14.97 -1.09 -9.27
C TYR A 224 16.13 -0.10 -9.12
N PRO A 225 15.98 0.96 -8.33
CA PRO A 225 17.03 1.95 -8.09
C PRO A 225 18.34 1.31 -7.59
N PRO A 226 19.51 1.82 -8.05
CA PRO A 226 20.81 1.33 -7.57
C PRO A 226 20.95 1.42 -6.05
N ASN A 227 21.54 0.38 -5.47
CA ASN A 227 21.76 0.22 -4.02
C ASN A 227 20.48 0.20 -3.17
N GLN A 228 19.30 0.03 -3.78
CA GLN A 228 18.06 -0.16 -3.01
C GLN A 228 18.19 -1.40 -2.11
N PRO A 229 17.86 -1.31 -0.82
CA PRO A 229 17.87 -2.44 0.09
C PRO A 229 16.97 -3.57 -0.41
N HIS A 230 17.43 -4.80 -0.23
CA HIS A 230 16.71 -5.99 -0.68
C HIS A 230 15.31 -6.08 -0.03
N GLU A 231 15.15 -5.62 1.20
CA GLU A 231 13.86 -5.54 1.89
C GLU A 231 12.87 -4.64 1.13
N VAL A 232 13.31 -3.49 0.62
CA VAL A 232 12.46 -2.58 -0.15
C VAL A 232 12.08 -3.22 -1.49
N THR A 233 13.01 -3.92 -2.13
CA THR A 233 12.72 -4.68 -3.37
C THR A 233 11.70 -5.78 -3.13
N LEU A 234 11.84 -6.55 -2.05
CA LEU A 234 10.85 -7.53 -1.62
C LEU A 234 9.48 -6.89 -1.39
N GLN A 235 9.43 -5.72 -0.73
CA GLN A 235 8.17 -5.04 -0.49
C GLN A 235 7.41 -4.75 -1.79
N LEU A 236 8.13 -4.25 -2.81
CA LEU A 236 7.55 -3.97 -4.12
C LEU A 236 7.07 -5.25 -4.83
N MET A 237 7.85 -6.34 -4.75
CA MET A 237 7.46 -7.65 -5.31
C MET A 237 6.24 -8.24 -4.59
N GLY A 238 6.24 -8.26 -3.27
CA GLY A 238 5.14 -8.81 -2.47
C GLY A 238 3.84 -8.02 -2.65
N TYR A 239 3.90 -6.69 -2.72
CA TYR A 239 2.76 -5.85 -3.07
C TYR A 239 2.21 -6.22 -4.45
N ARG A 240 3.09 -6.34 -5.45
CA ARG A 240 2.72 -6.71 -6.82
C ARG A 240 2.03 -8.07 -6.87
N TYR A 241 2.56 -9.08 -6.17
CA TYR A 241 1.95 -10.42 -6.17
C TYR A 241 0.59 -10.45 -5.49
N ALA A 242 0.42 -9.71 -4.38
CA ALA A 242 -0.89 -9.55 -3.75
C ALA A 242 -1.88 -8.92 -4.74
N TYR A 243 -1.46 -7.88 -5.46
CA TYR A 243 -2.30 -7.22 -6.46
C TYR A 243 -2.65 -8.14 -7.65
N LEU A 244 -1.67 -8.86 -8.20
CA LEU A 244 -1.86 -9.82 -9.30
C LEU A 244 -2.81 -10.96 -8.91
N SER A 245 -2.81 -11.39 -7.65
CA SER A 245 -3.71 -12.45 -7.18
C SER A 245 -5.20 -12.10 -7.28
N VAL A 246 -5.52 -10.80 -7.33
CA VAL A 246 -6.91 -10.29 -7.42
C VAL A 246 -7.23 -9.79 -8.82
N TYR A 247 -6.34 -9.01 -9.42
CA TYR A 247 -6.64 -8.26 -10.65
C TYR A 247 -5.98 -8.85 -11.91
N GLY A 248 -5.06 -9.81 -11.75
CA GLY A 248 -4.31 -10.40 -12.86
C GLY A 248 -3.37 -9.41 -13.58
N GLU A 249 -2.73 -9.87 -14.65
CA GLU A 249 -1.69 -9.13 -15.39
C GLU A 249 -2.22 -7.92 -16.19
N ARG A 250 -3.54 -7.81 -16.41
CA ARG A 250 -4.14 -6.77 -17.26
C ARG A 250 -4.08 -5.37 -16.66
N ALA A 251 -3.79 -5.26 -15.38
CA ALA A 251 -3.63 -3.98 -14.68
C ALA A 251 -2.13 -3.66 -14.55
N ARG A 252 -1.47 -3.33 -15.66
CA ARG A 252 -0.23 -2.54 -15.57
C ARG A 252 -0.64 -1.16 -15.07
N VAL A 253 -0.47 -0.91 -13.78
CA VAL A 253 -0.30 0.47 -13.28
C VAL A 253 0.96 0.97 -13.98
N THR A 254 0.78 1.93 -14.87
CA THR A 254 1.86 2.55 -15.66
C THR A 254 2.94 3.02 -14.69
N ARG A 255 4.17 2.51 -14.88
CA ARG A 255 5.38 3.05 -14.26
C ARG A 255 5.71 4.40 -14.88
#